data_AF-A0A3S4ZBR3-F1
#
_entry.id   AF-A0A3S4ZBR3-F1
#
_cell.length_a   1.000
_cell.length_b   1.000
_cell.length_c   1.000
_cell.angle_alpha   90.00
_cell.angle_beta   90.00
_cell.angle_gamma   90.00
#
_symmetry.space_group_name_H-M   'P 1'
#
loop_
_entity.id
_entity.type
_entity.pdbx_description
1 polymer ?
#
loop_
_entity_poly.entity_id
_entity_poly.type
_entity_poly.pdbx_seq_one_letter_code
_entity_poly.pdbx_strand_id
1 'polypeptide(L)'
;MNQKETFQFNLMKQGMISGGLTALERLMLERDFDEEQEDLLYDMLDEFSERPNFTYGEFERRADELFGWSYQGVKGLIISLHDDSRWSEVVYQYLKSNRESMGQLSIEYHRVAEELNLL
;
A
#
# COMPACT_ATOMS: atom_id res chain seq x y z
N MET A 1 27.72 -5.96 0.47
CA MET A 1 26.33 -5.50 0.43
C MET A 1 26.14 -4.46 1.51
N ASN A 2 25.53 -3.34 1.18
CA ASN A 2 25.04 -2.39 2.18
C ASN A 2 23.73 -2.92 2.82
N GLN A 3 23.21 -2.24 3.84
CA GLN A 3 22.00 -2.67 4.55
C GLN A 3 20.80 -2.82 3.60
N LYS A 4 20.61 -1.85 2.71
CA LYS A 4 19.55 -1.86 1.70
C LYS A 4 19.64 -3.03 0.72
N GLU A 5 20.82 -3.29 0.16
CA GLU A 5 21.05 -4.45 -0.70
C GLU A 5 20.81 -5.77 0.05
N THR A 6 21.12 -5.80 1.35
CA THR A 6 20.86 -6.97 2.22
C THR A 6 19.36 -7.18 2.43
N PHE A 7 18.62 -6.12 2.69
CA PHE A 7 17.16 -6.15 2.79
C PHE A 7 16.53 -6.66 1.48
N GLN A 8 16.85 -6.02 0.36
CA GLN A 8 16.34 -6.39 -0.97
C GLN A 8 16.68 -7.85 -1.33
N PHE A 9 17.89 -8.30 -1.02
CA PHE A 9 18.30 -9.70 -1.20
C PHE A 9 17.49 -10.66 -0.34
N ASN A 10 17.26 -10.32 0.94
CA ASN A 10 16.48 -11.15 1.84
C ASN A 10 15.02 -11.27 1.38
N LEU A 11 14.43 -10.18 0.90
CA LEU A 11 13.07 -10.14 0.37
C LEU A 11 12.94 -11.04 -0.88
N MET A 12 13.89 -10.94 -1.82
CA MET A 12 13.95 -11.85 -2.98
C MET A 12 14.12 -13.31 -2.58
N LYS A 13 15.03 -13.59 -1.62
CA LYS A 13 15.26 -14.95 -1.11
C LYS A 13 13.99 -15.52 -0.47
N GLN A 14 13.27 -14.72 0.31
CA GLN A 14 11.99 -15.09 0.89
C GLN A 14 10.97 -15.43 -0.22
N GLY A 15 10.83 -14.58 -1.23
CA GLY A 15 9.95 -14.86 -2.37
C GLY A 15 10.29 -16.18 -3.07
N MET A 16 11.57 -16.51 -3.24
CA MET A 16 12.00 -17.79 -3.83
C MET A 16 11.60 -19.00 -2.97
N ILE A 17 11.62 -18.86 -1.64
CA ILE A 17 11.25 -19.93 -0.70
C ILE A 17 9.72 -20.09 -0.66
N SER A 18 8.99 -18.99 -0.68
CA SER A 18 7.53 -18.95 -0.53
C SER A 18 6.75 -19.23 -1.83
N GLY A 19 7.44 -19.44 -2.96
CA GLY A 19 6.80 -19.70 -4.26
C GLY A 19 6.42 -18.45 -5.05
N GLY A 20 6.93 -17.29 -4.65
CA GLY A 20 6.72 -15.99 -5.28
C GLY A 20 6.72 -14.86 -4.25
N LEU A 21 6.97 -13.64 -4.72
CA LEU A 21 6.77 -12.42 -3.93
C LEU A 21 5.28 -12.05 -3.92
N THR A 22 4.81 -11.58 -2.77
CA THR A 22 3.52 -10.89 -2.60
C THR A 22 3.49 -9.59 -3.41
N ALA A 23 2.31 -9.01 -3.62
CA ALA A 23 2.18 -7.76 -4.37
C ALA A 23 2.84 -6.58 -3.63
N LEU A 24 2.80 -6.57 -2.30
CA LEU A 24 3.44 -5.56 -1.46
C LEU A 24 4.96 -5.71 -1.47
N GLU A 25 5.48 -6.93 -1.36
CA GLU A 25 6.92 -7.18 -1.47
C GLU A 25 7.47 -6.76 -2.85
N ARG A 26 6.73 -7.00 -3.94
CA ARG A 26 7.12 -6.51 -5.27
C ARG A 26 7.16 -4.99 -5.33
N LEU A 27 6.16 -4.31 -4.75
CA LEU A 27 6.14 -2.85 -4.66
C LEU A 27 7.36 -2.33 -3.88
N MET A 28 7.72 -2.97 -2.77
CA MET A 28 8.91 -2.61 -1.97
C MET A 28 10.21 -2.78 -2.78
N LEU A 29 10.34 -3.84 -3.58
CA LEU A 29 11.49 -3.99 -4.48
C LEU A 29 11.51 -2.91 -5.57
N GLU A 30 10.38 -2.65 -6.22
CA GLU A 30 10.25 -1.65 -7.29
C GLU A 30 10.54 -0.22 -6.80
N ARG A 31 10.27 0.05 -5.53
CA ARG A 31 10.52 1.34 -4.87
C ARG A 31 11.86 1.41 -4.16
N ASP A 32 12.68 0.36 -4.28
CA ASP A 32 14.01 0.31 -3.69
C ASP A 32 13.92 0.60 -2.18
N PHE A 33 13.10 -0.16 -1.45
CA PHE A 33 12.96 -0.02 0.00
C PHE A 33 14.20 -0.51 0.76
N ASP A 34 14.45 0.04 1.93
CA ASP A 34 15.23 -0.59 2.99
C ASP A 34 14.34 -0.98 4.19
N GLU A 35 14.96 -1.55 5.22
CA GLU A 35 14.28 -2.03 6.43
C GLU A 35 13.56 -0.89 7.18
N GLU A 36 14.17 0.29 7.27
CA GLU A 36 13.55 1.45 7.93
C GLU A 36 12.30 1.91 7.17
N GLN A 37 12.34 1.90 5.82
CA GLN A 37 11.19 2.24 5.00
C GLN A 37 10.05 1.21 5.08
N GLU A 38 10.37 -0.08 5.24
CA GLU A 38 9.35 -1.11 5.51
C GLU A 38 8.68 -0.86 6.86
N ASP A 39 9.47 -0.63 7.91
CA ASP A 39 8.96 -0.37 9.26
C ASP A 39 8.04 0.87 9.27
N LEU A 40 8.49 1.98 8.66
CA LEU A 40 7.68 3.19 8.53
C LEU A 40 6.37 2.96 7.76
N LEU A 41 6.38 2.08 6.76
CA LEU A 41 5.19 1.77 6.00
C LEU A 41 4.20 0.96 6.84
N TYR A 42 4.67 -0.03 7.58
CA TYR A 42 3.84 -0.83 8.47
C TYR A 42 3.27 0.01 9.61
N ASP A 43 4.09 0.86 10.24
CA ASP A 43 3.62 1.80 11.26
C ASP A 43 2.53 2.74 10.73
N MET A 44 2.70 3.27 9.51
CA MET A 44 1.68 4.11 8.87
C MET A 44 0.38 3.34 8.64
N LEU A 45 0.46 2.10 8.14
CA LEU A 45 -0.71 1.28 7.87
C LEU A 45 -1.45 0.88 9.16
N ASP A 46 -0.71 0.53 10.21
CA ASP A 46 -1.26 0.24 11.53
C ASP A 46 -1.94 1.48 12.11
N GLU A 47 -1.32 2.67 12.02
CA GLU A 47 -1.93 3.94 12.46
C GLU A 47 -3.29 4.18 11.78
N PHE A 48 -3.38 3.97 10.46
CA PHE A 48 -4.62 4.15 9.72
C PHE A 48 -5.65 3.05 9.94
N SER A 49 -5.21 1.82 10.24
CA SER A 49 -6.10 0.71 10.60
C SER A 49 -6.89 0.99 11.87
N GLU A 50 -6.27 1.71 12.83
CA GLU A 50 -6.89 2.11 14.09
C GLU A 50 -7.80 3.35 13.95
N ARG A 51 -7.79 4.01 12.78
CA ARG A 51 -8.51 5.27 12.51
C ARG A 51 -9.61 5.08 11.47
N PRO A 52 -10.75 4.45 11.79
CA PRO A 52 -11.75 4.02 10.79
C PRO A 52 -12.41 5.15 9.97
N ASN A 53 -12.18 6.42 10.28
CA ASN A 53 -12.80 7.58 9.63
C ASN A 53 -11.79 8.50 8.92
N PHE A 54 -10.58 8.02 8.61
CA PHE A 54 -9.62 8.82 7.84
C PHE A 54 -10.12 9.08 6.41
N THR A 55 -9.64 10.16 5.80
CA THR A 55 -9.89 10.50 4.39
C THR A 55 -8.72 10.09 3.51
N TYR A 56 -8.98 9.74 2.25
CA TYR A 56 -7.94 9.39 1.27
C TYR A 56 -6.85 10.47 1.16
N GLY A 57 -7.22 11.75 1.33
CA GLY A 57 -6.27 12.87 1.32
C GLY A 57 -5.36 12.93 2.55
N GLU A 58 -5.85 12.53 3.74
CA GLU A 58 -4.98 12.37 4.92
C GLU A 58 -3.98 11.23 4.72
N PHE A 59 -4.42 10.13 4.12
CA PHE A 59 -3.56 9.00 3.79
C PHE A 59 -2.49 9.38 2.77
N GLU A 60 -2.89 10.02 1.65
CA GLU A 60 -1.96 10.46 0.61
C GLU A 60 -0.94 11.47 1.13
N ARG A 61 -1.38 12.43 1.96
CA ARG A 61 -0.48 13.39 2.58
C ARG A 61 0.55 12.69 3.48
N ARG A 62 0.13 11.69 4.27
CA ARG A 62 1.04 10.96 5.14
C ARG A 62 2.07 10.15 4.34
N ALA A 63 1.65 9.52 3.25
CA ALA A 63 2.54 8.80 2.34
C ALA A 63 3.53 9.74 1.62
N ASP A 64 3.11 10.96 1.26
CA ASP A 64 3.99 12.00 0.72
C ASP A 64 5.01 12.48 1.77
N GLU A 65 4.57 12.72 3.01
CA GLU A 65 5.45 13.14 4.11
C GLU A 65 6.55 12.10 4.43
N LEU A 66 6.21 10.80 4.40
CA LEU A 66 7.15 9.73 4.74
C LEU A 66 8.03 9.30 3.56
N PHE A 67 7.45 9.25 2.36
CA PHE A 67 8.10 8.58 1.22
C PHE A 67 8.19 9.45 -0.05
N GLY A 68 7.65 10.68 -0.04
CA GLY A 68 7.54 11.53 -1.22
C GLY A 68 6.65 10.92 -2.31
N TRP A 69 5.66 10.11 -1.93
CA TRP A 69 4.82 9.38 -2.86
C TRP A 69 3.74 10.26 -3.49
N SER A 70 3.71 10.26 -4.82
CA SER A 70 2.56 10.76 -5.57
C SER A 70 1.33 9.85 -5.42
N TYR A 71 0.18 10.32 -5.91
CA TYR A 71 -1.03 9.51 -6.07
C TYR A 71 -0.78 8.15 -6.76
N GLN A 72 0.08 8.09 -7.78
CA GLN A 72 0.42 6.81 -8.43
C GLN A 72 1.17 5.86 -7.50
N GLY A 73 1.95 6.43 -6.58
CA GLY A 73 2.63 5.71 -5.52
C GLY A 73 1.64 5.01 -4.59
N VAL A 74 0.71 5.80 -4.06
CA VAL A 74 -0.35 5.35 -3.16
C VAL A 74 -1.30 4.37 -3.86
N LYS A 75 -1.63 4.60 -5.13
CA LYS A 75 -2.46 3.68 -5.92
C LYS A 75 -1.86 2.28 -6.00
N GLY A 76 -0.57 2.18 -6.28
CA GLY A 76 0.14 0.90 -6.26
C GLY A 76 0.03 0.22 -4.91
N LEU A 77 0.23 0.96 -3.81
CA LEU A 77 0.09 0.43 -2.45
C LEU A 77 -1.32 -0.13 -2.20
N ILE A 78 -2.37 0.65 -2.44
CA ILE A 78 -3.75 0.24 -2.14
C ILE A 78 -4.13 -1.03 -2.90
N ILE A 79 -3.70 -1.16 -4.16
CA ILE A 79 -3.91 -2.38 -4.96
C ILE A 79 -3.11 -3.55 -4.39
N SER A 80 -1.82 -3.36 -4.07
CA SER A 80 -0.99 -4.41 -3.49
C SER A 80 -1.54 -4.93 -2.15
N LEU A 81 -2.02 -4.04 -1.28
CA LEU A 81 -2.64 -4.40 0.00
C LEU A 81 -3.88 -5.25 -0.19
N HIS A 82 -4.72 -4.88 -1.15
CA HIS A 82 -5.91 -5.66 -1.49
C HIS A 82 -5.53 -7.06 -2.01
N ASP A 83 -4.58 -7.14 -2.95
CA ASP A 83 -4.16 -8.40 -3.57
C ASP A 83 -3.55 -9.38 -2.56
N ASP A 84 -2.88 -8.85 -1.55
CA ASP A 84 -2.30 -9.64 -0.47
C ASP A 84 -3.29 -9.88 0.69
N SER A 85 -4.51 -9.33 0.63
CA SER A 85 -5.51 -9.38 1.71
C SER A 85 -4.97 -8.85 3.06
N ARG A 86 -4.19 -7.77 3.02
CA ARG A 86 -3.59 -7.13 4.21
C ARG A 86 -4.18 -5.73 4.41
N TRP A 87 -4.39 -5.32 5.68
CA TRP A 87 -4.99 -4.03 6.06
C TRP A 87 -6.27 -3.70 5.27
N SER A 88 -7.19 -4.65 5.20
CA SER A 88 -8.40 -4.55 4.37
C SER A 88 -9.28 -3.35 4.75
N GLU A 89 -9.30 -2.99 6.04
CA GLU A 89 -9.95 -1.80 6.57
C GLU A 89 -9.36 -0.49 6.01
N VAL A 90 -8.04 -0.42 5.84
CA VAL A 90 -7.35 0.73 5.24
C VAL A 90 -7.72 0.84 3.77
N VAL A 91 -7.66 -0.27 3.02
CA VAL A 91 -8.06 -0.32 1.61
C VAL A 91 -9.51 0.15 1.44
N TYR A 92 -10.42 -0.42 2.22
CA TYR A 92 -11.84 -0.08 2.17
C TYR A 92 -12.08 1.41 2.46
N GLN A 93 -11.52 1.92 3.56
CA GLN A 93 -11.77 3.30 3.98
C GLN A 93 -11.12 4.32 3.03
N TYR A 94 -9.93 4.01 2.50
CA TYR A 94 -9.30 4.83 1.48
C TYR A 94 -10.18 4.95 0.23
N LEU A 95 -10.65 3.83 -0.33
CA LEU A 95 -11.47 3.84 -1.54
C LEU A 95 -12.84 4.46 -1.32
N LYS A 96 -13.48 4.17 -0.19
CA LYS A 96 -14.77 4.77 0.18
C LYS A 96 -14.68 6.29 0.23
N SER A 97 -13.73 6.82 1.01
CA SER A 97 -13.59 8.29 1.17
C SER A 97 -13.14 8.98 -0.12
N ASN A 98 -12.36 8.31 -0.97
CA ASN A 98 -12.00 8.81 -2.30
C ASN A 98 -13.25 8.91 -3.20
N ARG A 99 -14.06 7.85 -3.28
CA ARG A 99 -15.32 7.85 -4.04
C ARG A 99 -16.28 8.93 -3.55
N GLU A 100 -16.46 9.04 -2.24
CA GLU A 100 -17.36 10.04 -1.64
C GLU A 100 -16.93 11.48 -1.97
N SER A 101 -15.62 11.73 -2.07
CA SER A 101 -15.07 13.06 -2.34
C SER A 101 -14.99 13.41 -3.83
N MET A 102 -14.62 12.45 -4.69
CA MET A 102 -14.41 12.67 -6.13
C MET A 102 -15.59 12.25 -7.01
N GLY A 103 -16.58 11.53 -6.45
CA GLY A 103 -17.74 10.97 -7.15
C GLY A 103 -17.45 9.72 -7.98
N GLN A 104 -16.21 9.52 -8.42
CA GLN A 104 -15.76 8.35 -9.17
C GLN A 104 -14.34 7.95 -8.79
N LEU A 105 -14.04 6.65 -8.87
CA LEU A 105 -12.70 6.10 -8.67
C LEU A 105 -11.96 5.96 -10.01
N SER A 106 -10.63 6.03 -9.95
CA SER A 106 -9.76 5.67 -11.07
C SER A 106 -10.05 4.25 -11.55
N ILE A 107 -9.93 4.01 -12.86
CA ILE A 107 -10.31 2.72 -13.48
C ILE A 107 -9.51 1.53 -12.89
N GLU A 108 -8.27 1.77 -12.48
CA GLU A 108 -7.41 0.77 -11.87
C GLU A 108 -7.93 0.30 -10.49
N TYR A 109 -8.77 1.09 -9.83
CA TYR A 109 -9.45 0.69 -8.60
C TYR A 109 -10.76 -0.05 -8.84
N HIS A 110 -11.28 -0.12 -10.07
CA HIS A 110 -12.64 -0.65 -10.31
C HIS A 110 -12.79 -2.09 -9.83
N ARG A 111 -11.83 -2.97 -10.16
CA ARG A 111 -11.84 -4.36 -9.67
C ARG A 111 -11.90 -4.43 -8.15
N VAL A 112 -10.99 -3.71 -7.48
CA VAL A 112 -10.90 -3.68 -6.02
C VAL A 112 -12.21 -3.16 -5.40
N ALA A 113 -12.75 -2.08 -5.97
CA ALA A 113 -13.96 -1.46 -5.47
C ALA A 113 -15.21 -2.33 -5.71
N GLU A 114 -15.31 -3.03 -6.84
CA GLU A 114 -16.37 -4.01 -7.10
C GLU A 114 -16.33 -5.16 -6.08
N GLU A 115 -15.15 -5.74 -5.84
CA GLU A 115 -14.95 -6.82 -4.84
C GLU A 115 -15.34 -6.36 -3.41
N LEU A 116 -15.17 -5.07 -3.11
CA LEU A 116 -15.54 -4.45 -1.83
C LEU A 116 -16.97 -3.88 -1.78
N ASN A 117 -17.79 -4.04 -2.83
CA ASN A 117 -19.13 -3.43 -2.97
C ASN A 117 -19.13 -1.90 -2.82
N LEU A 118 -18.06 -1.26 -3.30
CA LEU A 118 -17.86 0.18 -3.36
C LEU A 118 -18.08 0.76 -4.76
N LEU A 119 -18.58 -0.01 -5.72
CA LEU A 119 -19.07 0.47 -7.03
C LEU A 119 -20.44 -0.13 -7.32
#